data_AF-A0A3B8VCE3-F1
#
_entry.id   AF-A0A3B8VCE3-F1
#
_cell.length_a   1.000
_cell.length_b   1.000
_cell.length_c   1.000
_cell.angle_alpha   90.00
_cell.angle_beta   90.00
_cell.angle_gamma   90.00
#
_symmetry.space_group_name_H-M   'P 1'
#
loop_
_entity.id
_entity.type
_entity.pdbx_description
1 polymer ?
#
loop_
_entity_poly.entity_id
_entity_poly.type
_entity_poly.pdbx_seq_one_letter_code
_entity_poly.pdbx_strand_id
1 'polypeptide(L)'
;EVAYVLSEIMGGRNALLMVACSLPGDHYSINDIKRLLNSGDQSNIMNLLNSGDYKVSGSAAFQSGVFVGYNWGLEFMFMDVHDAKKSAIAGFGVLGSV
;
A
#
# COMPACT_ATOMS: atom_id res chain seq x y z
N GLU A 1 -2.34 16.15 1.40
CA GLU A 1 -1.45 16.86 2.36
C GLU A 1 -0.30 15.99 2.85
N VAL A 2 -0.54 14.80 3.43
CA VAL A 2 0.51 13.91 3.96
C VAL A 2 1.64 13.61 2.95
N ALA A 3 1.31 13.26 1.71
CA ALA A 3 2.33 12.97 0.69
C ALA A 3 3.25 14.16 0.41
N TYR A 4 2.69 15.37 0.31
CA TYR A 4 3.45 16.60 0.08
C TYR A 4 4.40 16.90 1.25
N VAL A 5 3.90 16.85 2.48
CA VAL A 5 4.70 17.08 3.69
C VAL A 5 5.84 16.06 3.81
N LEU A 6 5.57 14.78 3.50
CA LEU A 6 6.60 13.74 3.50
C LEU A 6 7.65 13.98 2.42
N SER A 7 7.26 14.44 1.22
CA SER A 7 8.19 14.83 0.16
C SER A 7 9.15 15.94 0.61
N GLU A 8 8.65 16.96 1.33
CA GLU A 8 9.49 18.04 1.86
C GLU A 8 10.44 17.55 2.96
N ILE A 9 9.95 16.72 3.89
CA ILE A 9 10.75 16.21 5.02
C ILE A 9 11.84 15.24 4.53
N MET A 10 11.51 14.40 3.56
CA MET A 10 12.40 13.36 3.03
C MET A 10 13.27 13.86 1.86
N GLY A 11 12.97 15.03 1.30
CA GLY A 11 13.74 15.66 0.23
C GLY A 11 15.23 15.79 0.57
N GLY A 12 16.08 15.20 -0.28
CA GLY A 12 17.54 15.24 -0.11
C GLY A 12 18.11 14.30 0.96
N ARG A 13 17.32 13.33 1.46
CA ARG A 13 17.76 12.35 2.46
C ARG A 13 17.53 10.93 1.96
N ASN A 14 18.39 10.01 2.38
CA ASN A 14 18.12 8.57 2.26
C ASN A 14 17.13 8.18 3.36
N ALA A 15 15.88 7.90 3.01
CA ALA A 15 14.82 7.56 3.96
C ALA A 15 14.06 6.30 3.51
N LEU A 16 13.59 5.51 4.48
CA LEU A 16 12.69 4.38 4.26
C LEU A 16 11.35 4.68 4.95
N LEU A 17 10.27 4.74 4.16
CA LEU A 17 8.92 4.81 4.68
C LEU A 17 8.37 3.38 4.85
N MET A 18 8.24 2.95 6.11
CA MET A 18 7.58 1.68 6.43
C MET A 18 6.13 1.93 6.83
N VAL A 19 5.23 1.22 6.19
CA VAL A 19 3.80 1.25 6.51
C VAL A 19 3.36 -0.13 6.95
N ALA A 20 2.84 -0.22 8.17
CA ALA A 20 2.36 -1.46 8.76
C ALA A 20 0.84 -1.37 9.00
N CYS A 21 0.11 -2.38 8.52
CA CYS A 21 -1.32 -2.53 8.74
C CYS A 21 -1.67 -4.02 8.87
N SER A 22 -2.85 -4.29 9.43
CA SER A 22 -3.42 -5.63 9.47
C SER A 22 -4.57 -5.71 8.46
N LEU A 23 -4.44 -6.61 7.49
CA LEU A 23 -5.42 -6.89 6.45
C LEU A 23 -6.22 -8.16 6.79
N PRO A 24 -7.44 -8.32 6.26
CA PRO A 24 -8.19 -9.55 6.45
C PRO A 24 -7.42 -10.71 5.81
N GLY A 25 -7.31 -11.81 6.55
CA GLY A 25 -6.37 -12.88 6.23
C GLY A 25 -6.82 -13.85 5.15
N ASP A 26 -7.89 -13.56 4.39
CA ASP A 26 -8.34 -14.43 3.32
C ASP A 26 -7.66 -14.10 1.98
N HIS A 27 -7.28 -15.13 1.24
CA HIS A 27 -6.51 -15.01 -0.01
C HIS A 27 -7.20 -14.15 -1.07
N TYR A 28 -8.54 -14.14 -1.09
CA TYR A 28 -9.33 -13.37 -2.04
C TYR A 28 -9.14 -11.86 -1.84
N SER A 29 -9.32 -11.38 -0.61
CA SER A 29 -9.14 -9.97 -0.26
C SER A 29 -7.73 -9.47 -0.57
N ILE A 30 -6.72 -10.30 -0.30
CA ILE A 30 -5.32 -10.00 -0.59
C ILE A 30 -5.10 -9.79 -2.10
N ASN A 31 -5.63 -10.69 -2.93
CA ASN A 31 -5.49 -10.59 -4.38
C ASN A 31 -6.24 -9.40 -4.96
N ASP A 32 -7.41 -9.07 -4.42
CA ASP A 32 -8.16 -7.88 -4.82
C ASP A 32 -7.41 -6.58 -4.48
N ILE A 33 -6.82 -6.49 -3.29
CA ILE A 33 -5.97 -5.35 -2.90
C ILE A 33 -4.77 -5.23 -3.84
N LYS A 34 -4.06 -6.33 -4.14
CA LYS A 34 -2.94 -6.33 -5.10
C LYS A 34 -3.37 -5.80 -6.48
N ARG A 35 -4.49 -6.31 -6.99
CA ARG A 35 -5.05 -5.90 -8.30
C ARG A 35 -5.37 -4.41 -8.33
N LEU A 36 -6.03 -3.90 -7.29
CA LEU A 36 -6.41 -2.48 -7.19
C LEU A 36 -5.18 -1.57 -7.09
N LEU A 37 -4.15 -1.99 -6.36
CA LEU A 37 -2.91 -1.23 -6.24
C LEU A 37 -2.18 -1.11 -7.58
N ASN A 38 -2.15 -2.22 -8.34
CA ASN A 38 -1.53 -2.26 -9.66
C ASN A 38 -2.33 -1.50 -10.72
N SER A 39 -3.65 -1.36 -10.57
CA SER A 39 -4.46 -0.58 -11.53
C SER A 39 -4.32 0.92 -11.35
N GLY A 40 -3.70 1.39 -10.27
CA GLY A 40 -3.60 2.82 -9.94
C GLY A 40 -4.95 3.46 -9.60
N ASP A 41 -5.99 2.66 -9.37
CA ASP A 41 -7.36 3.13 -9.16
C ASP A 41 -7.56 3.57 -7.70
N GLN A 42 -7.14 4.81 -7.45
CA GLN A 42 -7.20 5.42 -6.13
C GLN A 42 -8.62 5.44 -5.56
N SER A 43 -9.63 5.69 -6.38
CA SER A 43 -11.02 5.75 -5.94
C SER A 43 -11.51 4.40 -5.42
N ASN A 44 -11.20 3.31 -6.13
CA ASN A 44 -11.60 1.98 -5.68
C ASN A 44 -10.81 1.50 -4.45
N ILE A 45 -9.53 1.86 -4.31
CA ILE A 45 -8.76 1.59 -3.08
C ILE A 45 -9.38 2.31 -1.89
N MET A 46 -9.74 3.58 -2.09
CA MET A 46 -10.38 4.39 -1.05
C MET A 46 -11.73 3.81 -0.63
N ASN A 47 -12.54 3.38 -1.59
CA ASN A 47 -13.81 2.73 -1.30
C ASN A 47 -13.61 1.42 -0.56
N LEU A 48 -12.63 0.60 -0.97
CA LEU A 48 -12.29 -0.65 -0.28
C LEU A 48 -11.93 -0.40 1.18
N LEU A 49 -11.04 0.56 1.44
CA LEU A 49 -10.57 0.86 2.80
C LEU A 49 -11.66 1.48 3.69
N ASN A 50 -12.56 2.28 3.10
CA ASN A 50 -13.63 2.97 3.84
C ASN A 50 -14.91 2.15 4.00
N SER A 51 -15.12 1.10 3.19
CA SER A 51 -16.31 0.24 3.24
C SER A 51 -16.49 -0.46 4.59
N GLY A 52 -15.39 -0.71 5.31
CA GLY A 52 -15.39 -1.50 6.55
C GLY A 52 -15.45 -3.02 6.31
N ASP A 53 -15.72 -3.46 5.08
CA ASP A 53 -15.87 -4.87 4.71
C ASP A 53 -14.58 -5.67 4.97
N TYR A 54 -13.44 -5.00 4.84
CA TYR A 54 -12.11 -5.61 4.97
C TYR A 54 -11.54 -5.55 6.40
N LYS A 55 -12.23 -4.93 7.38
CA LYS A 55 -11.78 -4.83 8.79
C LYS A 55 -10.29 -4.49 8.96
N VAL A 56 -9.78 -3.59 8.11
CA VAL A 56 -8.35 -3.23 8.10
C VAL A 56 -7.99 -2.45 9.35
N SER A 57 -7.05 -2.96 10.15
CA SER A 57 -6.48 -2.20 11.26
C SER A 57 -5.25 -1.42 10.79
N GLY A 58 -5.19 -0.13 11.10
CA GLY A 58 -4.18 0.77 10.52
C GLY A 58 -4.47 1.19 9.07
N SER A 59 -5.75 1.23 8.67
CA SER A 59 -6.19 1.64 7.33
C SER A 59 -5.65 3.01 6.92
N ALA A 60 -5.63 3.98 7.83
CA ALA A 60 -5.09 5.32 7.58
C ALA A 60 -3.58 5.31 7.26
N ALA A 61 -2.81 4.46 7.94
CA ALA A 61 -1.39 4.28 7.65
C ALA A 61 -1.20 3.66 6.26
N PHE A 62 -1.94 2.58 5.98
CA PHE A 62 -1.94 1.92 4.67
C PHE A 62 -2.26 2.89 3.54
N GLN A 63 -3.37 3.61 3.68
CA GLN A 63 -3.84 4.63 2.74
C GLN A 63 -2.80 5.73 2.50
N SER A 64 -2.17 6.21 3.58
CA SER A 64 -1.10 7.22 3.49
C SER A 64 0.09 6.70 2.70
N GLY A 65 0.51 5.45 2.93
CA GLY A 65 1.59 4.80 2.17
C GLY A 65 1.27 4.67 0.69
N VAL A 66 0.05 4.24 0.37
CA VAL A 66 -0.42 4.11 -1.01
C VAL A 66 -0.43 5.46 -1.73
N PHE A 67 -0.96 6.51 -1.08
CA PHE A 67 -0.96 7.85 -1.66
C PHE A 67 0.44 8.43 -1.86
N VAL A 68 1.34 8.21 -0.90
CA VAL A 68 2.74 8.61 -1.04
C VAL A 68 3.36 7.90 -2.23
N GLY A 69 3.20 6.58 -2.35
CA GLY A 69 3.75 5.80 -3.46
C GLY A 69 3.24 6.29 -4.82
N TYR A 70 1.92 6.52 -4.95
CA TYR A 70 1.38 7.10 -6.19
C TYR A 70 1.89 8.51 -6.47
N ASN A 71 1.99 9.37 -5.47
CA ASN A 71 2.48 10.73 -5.64
C ASN A 71 3.96 10.76 -6.07
N TRP A 72 4.75 9.80 -5.61
CA TRP A 72 6.16 9.63 -5.97
C TRP A 72 6.36 8.83 -7.26
N GLY A 73 5.30 8.40 -7.94
CA GLY A 73 5.38 7.60 -9.16
C GLY A 73 5.99 6.21 -8.93
N LEU A 74 5.78 5.64 -7.74
CA LEU A 74 6.26 4.30 -7.43
C LEU A 74 5.36 3.23 -8.02
N GLU A 75 5.97 2.17 -8.53
CA GLU A 75 5.33 0.90 -8.83
C GLU A 75 5.36 0.01 -7.58
N PHE A 76 4.21 -0.57 -7.21
CA PHE A 76 4.10 -1.45 -6.05
C PHE A 76 4.41 -2.89 -6.42
N MET A 77 5.46 -3.46 -5.83
CA MET A 77 5.79 -4.87 -5.93
C MET A 77 5.42 -5.61 -4.66
N PHE A 78 4.70 -6.73 -4.79
CA PHE A 78 4.35 -7.60 -3.66
C PHE A 78 5.22 -8.83 -3.66
N MET A 79 5.66 -9.23 -2.47
CA MET A 79 6.39 -10.48 -2.28
C MET A 79 5.41 -11.65 -2.20
N ASP A 80 5.76 -12.76 -2.84
CA ASP A 80 5.02 -14.01 -2.69
C ASP A 80 5.36 -14.65 -1.35
N VAL A 81 4.33 -14.89 -0.54
CA VAL A 81 4.45 -15.63 0.71
C VAL A 81 3.94 -17.04 0.45
N HIS A 82 4.87 -17.97 0.23
CA HIS A 82 4.59 -19.38 -0.11
C HIS A 82 4.09 -20.23 1.07
N ASP A 83 3.68 -19.62 2.18
CA ASP A 83 3.16 -20.32 3.34
C ASP A 83 1.67 -20.03 3.49
N ALA A 84 0.83 -21.01 3.14
CA ALA A 84 -0.62 -20.92 3.22
C ALA A 84 -1.16 -20.59 4.63
N LYS A 85 -0.32 -20.72 5.68
CA LYS A 85 -0.66 -20.34 7.05
C LYS A 85 -0.32 -18.90 7.41
N LYS A 86 0.41 -18.17 6.57
CA LYS A 86 0.82 -16.78 6.82
C LYS A 86 0.00 -15.82 5.98
N SER A 87 -0.91 -15.10 6.63
CA SER A 87 -1.69 -13.99 6.08
C SER A 87 -0.91 -12.67 6.01
N ALA A 88 0.43 -12.73 6.01
CA ALA A 88 1.27 -11.54 5.93
C ALA A 88 1.49 -11.16 4.45
N ILE A 89 1.09 -9.96 4.07
CA ILE A 89 1.50 -9.35 2.80
C ILE A 89 2.70 -8.47 3.09
N ALA A 90 3.78 -8.67 2.35
CA ALA A 90 4.89 -7.74 2.29
C ALA A 90 5.02 -7.22 0.86
N GLY A 91 5.44 -5.98 0.72
CA GLY A 91 5.67 -5.36 -0.57
C GLY A 91 6.51 -4.10 -0.41
N PHE A 92 6.95 -3.55 -1.53
CA PHE A 92 7.76 -2.34 -1.57
C PHE A 92 7.43 -1.56 -2.85
N GLY A 93 7.58 -0.24 -2.76
CA GLY A 93 7.49 0.64 -3.92
C GLY A 93 8.87 0.82 -4.56
N VAL A 94 8.94 0.78 -5.88
CA VAL A 94 10.14 1.13 -6.65
C VAL A 94 9.83 2.26 -7.62
N LEU A 95 10.81 3.11 -7.90
CA LEU A 95 10.69 4.02 -9.04
C LEU A 95 10.57 3.16 -10.30
N GLY A 96 9.49 3.34 -11.06
CA GLY A 96 9.32 2.63 -12.32
C GLY A 96 10.53 2.88 -13.23
N SER A 97 11.03 1.83 -13.86
CA SER A 97 12.10 1.94 -14.85
C SER A 97 11.58 2.75 -16.04
N VAL A 98 12.19 3.92 -16.28
CA VAL A 98 12.00 4.75 -17.49
C VAL A 98 12.53 4.01 -18.72
#